data_AF-A0A1Y1RHV6-F1
#
_entry.id   AF-A0A1Y1RHV6-F1
#
_cell.length_a   1.000
_cell.length_b   1.000
_cell.length_c   1.000
_cell.angle_alpha   90.00
_cell.angle_beta   90.00
_cell.angle_gamma   90.00
#
_symmetry.space_group_name_H-M   'P 1'
#
loop_
_entity.id
_entity.type
_entity.pdbx_description
1 polymer ?
#
loop_
_entity_poly.entity_id
_entity_poly.type
_entity_poly.pdbx_seq_one_letter_code
_entity_poly.pdbx_strand_id
1 'polypeptide(L)'
;MTRSKLRILAKRSNIGPWIGKLHSRFENMGSEMKNSKPFFSLFFVWLFILTSGNGCGNRNNPNILKVGDIEIGIEIANTPQARKQGLSDRIFLEKNHGMLFVFPRPSQQSFWMYHCHFDIDLAYIDPDGVITEIIQMKKEPFNKSPQKLKTYPSKSNRVAYVLEMNGGWFKKNGIISGVKLDLERYKTVY
;
A
#
# COMPACT_ATOMS: atom_id res chain seq x y z
N MET A 1 19.79 -47.78 -39.81
CA MET A 1 18.68 -48.65 -39.32
C MET A 1 17.40 -48.18 -40.00
N THR A 2 16.85 -49.03 -40.86
CA THR A 2 15.87 -48.73 -41.91
C THR A 2 14.44 -48.52 -41.38
N ARG A 3 13.62 -47.81 -42.18
CA ARG A 3 12.21 -47.37 -41.97
C ARG A 3 11.22 -48.44 -41.48
N SER A 4 11.62 -49.69 -41.33
CA SER A 4 10.76 -50.84 -41.06
C SER A 4 10.44 -51.07 -39.58
N LYS A 5 11.12 -50.41 -38.62
CA LYS A 5 10.92 -50.66 -37.18
C LYS A 5 10.08 -49.62 -36.42
N LEU A 6 9.72 -48.49 -37.03
CA LEU A 6 8.89 -47.46 -36.36
C LEU A 6 7.38 -47.66 -36.54
N ARG A 7 6.94 -48.68 -37.29
CA ARG A 7 5.52 -48.93 -37.56
C ARG A 7 4.79 -49.76 -36.50
N ILE A 8 5.47 -50.22 -35.45
CA ILE A 8 4.87 -51.10 -34.43
C ILE A 8 4.62 -50.40 -33.08
N LEU A 9 5.07 -49.16 -32.88
CA LEU A 9 4.92 -48.45 -31.59
C LEU A 9 3.90 -47.30 -31.56
N ALA A 10 3.08 -47.14 -32.61
CA ALA A 10 2.05 -46.09 -32.67
C ALA A 10 0.61 -46.65 -32.71
N LYS A 11 0.37 -47.79 -32.05
CA LYS A 11 -0.99 -48.33 -31.85
C LYS A 11 -1.33 -48.42 -30.36
N ARG A 12 -1.15 -47.32 -29.62
CA ARG A 12 -1.71 -47.13 -28.27
C ARG A 12 -1.51 -45.70 -27.75
N SER A 13 -2.20 -44.73 -28.34
CA SER A 13 -2.58 -43.51 -27.63
C SER A 13 -3.66 -42.78 -28.42
N ASN A 14 -4.80 -42.59 -27.77
CA ASN A 14 -6.02 -42.03 -28.31
C ASN A 14 -5.91 -40.50 -28.24
N ILE A 15 -5.35 -39.88 -29.27
CA ILE A 15 -5.18 -38.42 -29.37
C ILE A 15 -6.06 -37.90 -30.50
N GLY A 16 -7.03 -37.06 -30.13
CA GLY A 16 -8.16 -36.63 -30.95
C GLY A 16 -7.83 -35.67 -32.12
N PRO A 17 -8.86 -35.24 -32.87
CA PRO A 17 -8.77 -34.84 -34.27
C PRO A 17 -8.28 -33.40 -34.52
N TRP A 18 -7.43 -32.85 -33.66
CA TRP A 18 -6.99 -31.45 -33.74
C TRP A 18 -5.56 -31.23 -34.27
N ILE A 19 -4.83 -32.29 -34.65
CA ILE A 19 -3.46 -32.18 -35.22
C ILE A 19 -3.46 -32.31 -36.75
N GLY A 20 -4.59 -32.69 -37.37
CA GLY A 20 -4.70 -32.86 -38.83
C GLY A 20 -4.89 -31.59 -39.66
N LYS A 21 -5.08 -30.40 -39.03
CA LYS A 21 -5.41 -29.16 -39.75
C LYS A 21 -4.31 -28.09 -39.76
N LEU A 22 -3.13 -28.41 -39.19
CA LEU A 22 -1.98 -27.50 -39.16
C LEU A 22 -0.88 -27.87 -40.18
N HIS A 23 -1.04 -28.98 -40.92
CA HIS A 23 -0.04 -29.46 -41.89
C HIS A 23 -0.44 -29.32 -43.36
N SER A 24 -1.72 -29.03 -43.71
CA SER A 24 -2.14 -28.87 -45.11
C SER A 24 -2.16 -27.42 -45.62
N ARG A 25 -1.84 -26.44 -44.77
CA ARG A 25 -1.82 -25.01 -45.14
C ARG A 25 -0.42 -24.44 -45.36
N PHE A 26 0.62 -25.26 -45.16
CA PHE A 26 2.02 -24.86 -45.40
C PHE A 26 2.57 -25.28 -46.78
N GLU A 27 1.81 -26.04 -47.58
CA GLU A 27 2.23 -26.45 -48.94
C GLU A 27 1.67 -25.55 -50.07
N ASN A 28 0.73 -24.65 -49.77
CA ASN A 28 0.07 -23.77 -50.77
C ASN A 28 0.62 -22.33 -50.82
N MET A 29 1.75 -22.03 -50.16
CA MET A 29 2.33 -20.67 -50.13
C MET A 29 3.55 -20.48 -51.06
N GLY A 30 3.88 -21.47 -51.90
CA GLY A 30 5.09 -21.46 -52.71
C GLY A 30 4.94 -21.15 -54.21
N SER A 31 3.73 -20.98 -54.74
CA SER A 31 3.51 -21.01 -56.21
C SER A 31 2.95 -19.74 -56.85
N GLU A 32 2.86 -18.59 -56.16
CA GLU A 32 2.33 -17.34 -56.74
C GLU A 32 3.21 -16.11 -56.47
N MET A 33 4.54 -16.23 -56.63
CA MET A 33 5.42 -15.09 -56.86
C MET A 33 6.09 -15.19 -58.24
N LYS A 34 5.28 -15.10 -59.31
CA LYS A 34 5.76 -14.82 -60.67
C LYS A 34 4.69 -14.07 -61.45
N ASN A 35 4.55 -12.77 -61.21
CA ASN A 35 4.40 -11.80 -62.29
C ASN A 35 4.27 -10.37 -61.75
N SER A 36 5.33 -9.62 -61.95
CA SER A 36 5.47 -8.19 -61.76
C SER A 36 4.69 -7.39 -62.81
N LYS A 37 3.94 -6.35 -62.38
CA LYS A 37 3.99 -4.98 -62.93
C LYS A 37 3.58 -3.96 -61.84
N PRO A 38 4.18 -2.76 -61.80
CA PRO A 38 3.95 -1.76 -60.76
C PRO A 38 2.79 -0.83 -61.14
N PHE A 39 1.84 -0.57 -60.22
CA PHE A 39 0.92 0.54 -60.37
C PHE A 39 0.58 1.15 -59.00
N PHE A 40 1.03 2.38 -58.82
CA PHE A 40 0.69 3.32 -57.76
C PHE A 40 -0.84 3.44 -57.62
N SER A 41 -1.38 3.36 -56.41
CA SER A 41 -2.52 4.20 -56.01
C SER A 41 -2.70 4.20 -54.50
N LEU A 42 -2.37 5.34 -53.92
CA LEU A 42 -2.84 5.89 -52.64
C LEU A 42 -4.15 5.25 -52.16
N PHE A 43 -4.13 4.64 -50.98
CA PHE A 43 -5.17 4.65 -49.93
C PHE A 43 -4.70 3.69 -48.83
N PHE A 44 -5.01 4.02 -47.58
CA PHE A 44 -4.76 3.28 -46.32
C PHE A 44 -3.65 3.81 -45.39
N VAL A 45 -4.09 4.79 -44.59
CA VAL A 45 -3.83 4.97 -43.15
C VAL A 45 -2.48 5.58 -42.76
N TRP A 46 -2.42 6.90 -42.95
CA TRP A 46 -1.70 7.81 -42.07
C TRP A 46 -2.52 8.02 -40.80
N LEU A 47 -2.28 7.24 -39.74
CA LEU A 47 -2.58 7.59 -38.34
C LEU A 47 -1.99 6.55 -37.36
N PHE A 48 -0.68 6.58 -37.10
CA PHE A 48 -0.14 6.00 -35.87
C PHE A 48 0.26 7.17 -34.95
N ILE A 49 -0.75 7.66 -34.24
CA ILE A 49 -0.62 8.65 -33.16
C ILE A 49 0.12 7.99 -31.99
N LEU A 50 1.27 8.57 -31.66
CA LEU A 50 1.75 8.97 -30.33
C LEU A 50 1.13 8.33 -29.05
N THR A 51 2.06 7.92 -28.17
CA THR A 51 1.97 7.77 -26.69
C THR A 51 1.17 6.56 -26.18
N SER A 52 1.71 5.73 -25.29
CA SER A 52 2.02 6.08 -23.91
C SER A 52 3.39 5.60 -23.46
N GLY A 53 4.17 6.51 -22.88
CA GLY A 53 5.30 6.16 -22.05
C GLY A 53 4.84 5.29 -20.88
N ASN A 54 5.57 4.21 -20.62
CA ASN A 54 5.56 3.57 -19.32
C ASN A 54 6.25 4.53 -18.33
N GLY A 55 5.49 5.53 -17.87
CA GLY A 55 5.80 6.22 -16.64
C GLY A 55 5.71 5.20 -15.52
N CYS A 56 6.84 4.56 -15.18
CA CYS A 56 6.96 3.84 -13.92
C CYS A 56 7.08 4.89 -12.80
N GLY A 57 5.98 5.58 -12.55
CA GLY A 57 5.86 6.54 -11.46
C GLY A 57 5.22 5.85 -10.28
N ASN A 58 6.01 5.20 -9.43
CA ASN A 58 5.61 5.04 -8.03
C ASN A 58 6.76 5.43 -7.11
N ARG A 59 6.99 6.74 -6.98
CA ARG A 59 7.74 7.26 -5.84
C ARG A 59 6.79 7.28 -4.66
N ASN A 60 6.68 6.16 -3.94
CA ASN A 60 6.17 6.16 -2.57
C ASN A 60 7.16 6.98 -1.72
N ASN A 61 7.09 8.30 -1.77
CA ASN A 61 7.85 9.12 -0.85
C ASN A 61 7.27 8.86 0.54
N PRO A 62 8.03 8.28 1.48
CA PRO A 62 7.53 8.08 2.82
C PRO A 62 7.14 9.44 3.42
N ASN A 63 6.01 9.49 4.12
CA ASN A 63 5.71 10.68 4.91
C ASN A 63 6.68 10.68 6.08
N ILE A 64 7.59 11.66 6.10
CA ILE A 64 8.57 11.84 7.17
C ILE A 64 8.08 12.97 8.07
N LEU A 65 8.14 12.74 9.38
CA LEU A 65 7.88 13.74 10.41
C LEU A 65 9.12 13.88 11.31
N LYS A 66 9.49 15.11 11.63
CA LYS A 66 10.55 15.40 12.61
C LYS A 66 9.92 15.56 14.00
N VAL A 67 10.38 14.77 14.97
CA VAL A 67 9.94 14.80 16.38
C VAL A 67 11.16 15.06 17.26
N GLY A 68 11.29 16.27 17.80
CA GLY A 68 12.57 16.74 18.34
C GLY A 68 13.60 16.80 17.22
N ASP A 69 14.73 16.11 17.36
CA ASP A 69 15.76 15.96 16.31
C ASP A 69 15.70 14.64 15.55
N ILE A 70 14.64 13.86 15.73
CA ILE A 70 14.52 12.52 15.16
C ILE A 70 13.54 12.54 13.99
N GLU A 71 13.98 12.04 12.85
CA GLU A 71 13.09 11.74 11.72
C GLU A 71 12.41 10.39 11.93
N ILE A 72 11.09 10.40 11.77
CA ILE A 72 10.26 9.20 11.84
C ILE A 72 9.47 9.04 10.54
N GLY A 73 9.30 7.79 10.11
CA GLY A 73 8.33 7.44 9.08
C GLY A 73 6.93 7.41 9.66
N ILE A 74 5.95 8.02 8.99
CA ILE A 74 4.57 8.02 9.46
C ILE A 74 3.59 7.49 8.41
N GLU A 75 2.62 6.72 8.89
CA GLU A 75 1.37 6.47 8.17
C GLU A 75 0.32 7.49 8.60
N ILE A 76 -0.55 7.92 7.68
CA ILE A 76 -1.55 8.96 7.95
C ILE A 76 -2.93 8.33 8.07
N ALA A 77 -3.59 8.57 9.21
CA ALA A 77 -4.99 8.19 9.45
C ALA A 77 -5.88 9.44 9.45
N ASN A 78 -6.31 9.86 8.26
CA ASN A 78 -7.16 11.06 8.06
C ASN A 78 -8.62 10.74 7.68
N THR A 79 -8.96 9.48 7.41
CA THR A 79 -10.35 9.03 7.20
C THR A 79 -10.93 8.39 8.46
N PRO A 80 -12.26 8.38 8.65
CA PRO A 80 -12.89 7.69 9.77
C PRO A 80 -12.48 6.20 9.86
N GLN A 81 -12.36 5.53 8.72
CA GLN A 81 -11.97 4.13 8.63
C GLN A 81 -10.51 3.92 9.05
N ALA A 82 -9.59 4.75 8.53
CA ALA A 82 -8.18 4.67 8.92
C ALA A 82 -7.97 4.97 10.40
N ARG A 83 -8.69 5.98 10.95
CA ARG A 83 -8.64 6.29 12.39
C ARG A 83 -9.24 5.19 13.26
N LYS A 84 -10.29 4.50 12.80
CA LYS A 84 -10.86 3.35 13.52
C LYS A 84 -9.94 2.14 13.51
N GLN A 85 -9.23 1.91 12.40
CA GLN A 85 -8.27 0.81 12.28
C GLN A 85 -7.01 1.05 13.13
N GLY A 86 -6.43 2.24 13.03
CA GLY A 86 -5.19 2.56 13.73
C GLY A 86 -4.08 1.52 13.48
N LEU A 87 -3.42 1.11 14.56
CA LEU A 87 -2.41 0.05 14.58
C LEU A 87 -2.98 -1.36 14.90
N SER A 88 -4.30 -1.55 14.93
CA SER A 88 -4.92 -2.86 15.19
C SER A 88 -4.45 -3.93 14.19
N ASP A 89 -4.34 -5.16 14.68
CA ASP A 89 -3.89 -6.38 13.98
C ASP A 89 -2.45 -6.34 13.43
N ARG A 90 -1.70 -5.26 13.70
CA ARG A 90 -0.28 -5.20 13.36
C ARG A 90 0.53 -6.04 14.34
N ILE A 91 1.39 -6.91 13.81
CA ILE A 91 2.26 -7.77 14.61
C ILE A 91 3.52 -7.04 15.14
N PHE A 92 3.98 -6.01 14.44
CA PHE A 92 5.06 -5.12 14.87
C PHE A 92 4.93 -3.74 14.22
N LEU A 93 5.66 -2.78 14.75
CA LEU A 93 5.88 -1.46 14.16
C LEU A 93 7.39 -1.20 14.15
N GLU A 94 7.94 -0.79 13.01
CA GLU A 94 9.38 -0.56 12.89
C GLU A 94 9.87 0.53 13.86
N LYS A 95 11.16 0.47 14.20
CA LYS A 95 11.80 1.55 14.98
C LYS A 95 11.63 2.86 14.21
N ASN A 96 11.32 3.93 14.94
CA ASN A 96 11.12 5.27 14.36
C ASN A 96 10.05 5.30 13.27
N HIS A 97 9.05 4.41 13.38
CA HIS A 97 7.82 4.49 12.61
C HIS A 97 6.64 4.71 13.55
N GLY A 98 5.62 5.39 13.04
CA GLY A 98 4.42 5.74 13.78
C GLY A 98 3.20 5.94 12.88
N MET A 99 2.08 6.24 13.51
CA MET A 99 0.86 6.63 12.81
C MET A 99 0.40 8.00 13.30
N LEU A 100 0.20 8.92 12.37
CA LEU A 100 -0.35 10.25 12.62
C LEU A 100 -1.84 10.26 12.28
N PHE A 101 -2.68 10.40 13.31
CA PHE A 101 -4.11 10.62 13.17
C PHE A 101 -4.35 12.10 12.95
N VAL A 102 -5.11 12.44 11.90
CA VAL A 102 -5.49 13.81 11.56
C VAL A 102 -7.02 13.93 11.70
N PHE A 103 -7.47 14.90 12.49
CA PHE A 103 -8.89 15.10 12.76
C PHE A 103 -9.41 16.35 12.05
N PRO A 104 -10.61 16.28 11.42
CA PRO A 104 -11.16 17.39 10.63
C PRO A 104 -11.47 18.64 11.45
N ARG A 105 -11.68 18.47 12.75
CA ARG A 105 -11.89 19.57 13.70
C ARG A 105 -11.24 19.20 15.02
N PRO A 106 -10.65 20.18 15.73
CA PRO A 106 -10.15 19.94 17.07
C PRO A 106 -11.29 19.54 18.01
N SER A 107 -11.11 18.44 18.74
CA SER A 107 -12.05 17.99 19.77
C SER A 107 -11.32 17.16 20.82
N GLN A 108 -12.00 16.76 21.89
CA GLN A 108 -11.48 15.69 22.75
C GLN A 108 -11.37 14.39 21.94
N GLN A 109 -10.31 13.62 22.16
CA GLN A 109 -10.11 12.31 21.52
C GLN A 109 -9.96 11.23 22.59
N SER A 110 -10.30 10.00 22.25
CA SER A 110 -10.14 8.86 23.14
C SER A 110 -9.77 7.62 22.34
N PHE A 111 -8.76 6.90 22.83
CA PHE A 111 -8.19 5.74 22.18
C PHE A 111 -8.33 4.50 23.07
N TRP A 112 -8.12 3.34 22.46
CA TRP A 112 -8.23 2.02 23.08
C TRP A 112 -7.24 1.06 22.42
N MET A 113 -7.08 -0.13 23.00
CA MET A 113 -6.12 -1.15 22.53
C MET A 113 -6.83 -2.38 21.95
N TYR A 114 -7.92 -2.18 21.19
CA TYR A 114 -8.63 -3.29 20.55
C TYR A 114 -7.74 -3.94 19.48
N HIS A 115 -7.45 -5.23 19.65
CA HIS A 115 -6.62 -6.01 18.73
C HIS A 115 -5.19 -5.46 18.51
N CYS A 116 -4.58 -4.84 19.51
CA CYS A 116 -3.19 -4.37 19.43
C CYS A 116 -2.21 -5.42 20.01
N HIS A 117 -1.18 -5.81 19.26
CA HIS A 117 -0.24 -6.87 19.67
C HIS A 117 0.93 -6.39 20.55
N PHE A 118 1.16 -5.08 20.62
CA PHE A 118 2.27 -4.47 21.36
C PHE A 118 1.80 -3.21 22.10
N ASP A 119 2.58 -2.78 23.10
CA ASP A 119 2.33 -1.52 23.80
C ASP A 119 2.52 -0.34 22.84
N ILE A 120 1.69 0.68 22.96
CA ILE A 120 1.70 1.86 22.10
C ILE A 120 1.85 3.09 22.99
N ASP A 121 2.79 3.98 22.67
CA ASP A 121 2.77 5.31 23.23
C ASP A 121 1.91 6.22 22.35
N LEU A 122 1.13 7.09 22.99
CA LEU A 122 0.17 7.96 22.35
C LEU A 122 0.42 9.42 22.78
N ALA A 123 0.69 10.30 21.82
CA ALA A 123 0.84 11.73 22.04
C ALA A 123 -0.37 12.50 21.49
N TYR A 124 -1.08 13.20 22.37
CA TYR A 124 -2.15 14.12 22.02
C TYR A 124 -1.59 15.49 21.65
N ILE A 125 -1.95 16.00 20.46
CA ILE A 125 -1.36 17.20 19.88
C ILE A 125 -2.47 18.19 19.51
N ASP A 126 -2.26 19.46 19.87
CA ASP A 126 -3.20 20.55 19.60
C ASP A 126 -3.09 21.07 18.14
N PRO A 127 -3.93 22.05 17.70
CA PRO A 127 -3.92 22.55 16.32
C PRO A 127 -2.64 23.31 15.96
N ASP A 128 -1.90 23.77 16.96
CA ASP A 128 -0.65 24.52 16.82
C ASP A 128 0.57 23.58 16.77
N GLY A 129 0.33 22.26 16.81
CA GLY A 129 1.35 21.22 16.72
C GLY A 129 2.05 20.93 18.04
N VAL A 130 1.54 21.42 19.18
CA VAL A 130 2.15 21.20 20.49
C VAL A 130 1.63 19.89 21.09
N ILE A 131 2.56 19.02 21.51
CA ILE A 131 2.22 17.83 22.29
C ILE A 131 1.68 18.26 23.66
N THR A 132 0.39 18.09 23.88
CA THR A 132 -0.26 18.46 25.16
C THR A 132 -0.11 17.39 26.23
N GLU A 133 -0.01 16.12 25.82
CA GLU A 133 -0.01 14.98 26.72
C GLU A 133 0.58 13.75 26.01
N ILE A 134 1.30 12.92 26.77
CA ILE A 134 1.81 11.62 26.31
C ILE A 134 1.35 10.55 27.29
N ILE A 135 0.79 9.47 26.78
CA ILE A 135 0.29 8.34 27.56
C ILE A 135 0.84 7.04 26.98
N GLN A 136 1.31 6.14 27.84
CA GLN A 136 1.60 4.77 27.43
C GLN A 136 0.34 3.91 27.56
N MET A 137 -0.12 3.34 26.44
CA MET A 137 -1.19 2.36 26.39
C MET A 137 -0.60 0.94 26.41
N LYS A 138 -1.13 0.10 27.30
CA LYS A 138 -0.66 -1.29 27.46
C LYS A 138 -1.51 -2.21 26.62
N LYS A 139 -0.86 -3.16 25.94
CA LYS A 139 -1.58 -4.19 25.18
C LYS A 139 -2.52 -4.96 26.11
N GLU A 140 -3.72 -5.22 25.64
CA GLU A 140 -4.74 -5.98 26.36
C GLU A 140 -4.91 -7.38 25.73
N PRO A 141 -5.53 -8.35 26.44
CA PRO A 141 -5.81 -9.65 25.85
C PRO A 141 -6.62 -9.53 24.55
N PHE A 142 -6.20 -10.25 23.50
CA PHE A 142 -6.77 -10.12 22.16
C PHE A 142 -8.27 -10.49 22.09
N ASN A 143 -8.71 -11.43 22.92
CA ASN A 143 -10.11 -11.87 23.02
C ASN A 143 -10.97 -10.99 23.96
N LYS A 144 -10.45 -9.86 24.43
CA LYS A 144 -11.19 -8.98 25.35
C LYS A 144 -12.30 -8.22 24.60
N SER A 145 -13.52 -8.30 25.12
CA SER A 145 -14.68 -7.60 24.55
C SER A 145 -14.43 -6.08 24.47
N PRO A 146 -14.78 -5.40 23.36
CA PRO A 146 -14.55 -3.96 23.19
C PRO A 146 -15.09 -3.09 24.34
N GLN A 147 -16.24 -3.45 24.91
CA GLN A 147 -16.89 -2.71 26.01
C GLN A 147 -16.11 -2.81 27.34
N LYS A 148 -15.16 -3.74 27.46
CA LYS A 148 -14.34 -3.94 28.66
C LYS A 148 -12.94 -3.34 28.52
N LEU A 149 -12.57 -2.86 27.33
CA LEU A 149 -11.26 -2.27 27.09
C LEU A 149 -11.10 -0.98 27.89
N LYS A 150 -9.87 -0.72 28.30
CA LYS A 150 -9.53 0.56 28.88
C LYS A 150 -9.51 1.61 27.77
N THR A 151 -10.16 2.74 28.01
CA THR A 151 -10.08 3.91 27.15
C THR A 151 -9.10 4.93 27.72
N TYR A 152 -8.49 5.70 26.84
CA TYR A 152 -7.46 6.69 27.16
C TYR A 152 -7.89 8.04 26.60
N PRO A 153 -8.80 8.79 27.25
CA PRO A 153 -9.22 10.09 26.75
C PRO A 153 -8.12 11.14 26.92
N SER A 154 -8.03 12.09 25.98
CA SER A 154 -7.23 13.29 26.14
C SER A 154 -7.80 14.18 27.23
N LYS A 155 -6.93 14.84 28.00
CA LYS A 155 -7.36 15.90 28.93
C LYS A 155 -7.88 17.15 28.20
N SER A 156 -7.26 17.48 27.07
CA SER A 156 -7.64 18.63 26.24
C SER A 156 -8.84 18.31 25.35
N ASN A 157 -9.72 19.29 25.15
CA ASN A 157 -10.80 19.28 24.16
C ASN A 157 -10.39 19.91 22.82
N ARG A 158 -9.11 20.24 22.64
CA ARG A 158 -8.55 20.86 21.43
C ARG A 158 -7.51 19.97 20.76
N VAL A 159 -7.74 18.67 20.68
CA VAL A 159 -6.81 17.77 19.99
C VAL A 159 -7.12 17.76 18.49
N ALA A 160 -6.13 18.13 17.68
CA ALA A 160 -6.22 18.11 16.21
C ALA A 160 -5.43 16.95 15.60
N TYR A 161 -4.42 16.44 16.32
CA TYR A 161 -3.62 15.30 15.90
C TYR A 161 -3.34 14.34 17.05
N VAL A 162 -3.09 13.09 16.70
CA VAL A 162 -2.54 12.10 17.62
C VAL A 162 -1.40 11.37 16.93
N LEU A 163 -0.27 11.21 17.62
CA LEU A 163 0.85 10.41 17.13
C LEU A 163 0.97 9.14 17.97
N GLU A 164 0.77 7.99 17.34
CA GLU A 164 1.05 6.67 17.93
C GLU A 164 2.46 6.21 17.55
N MET A 165 3.21 5.75 18.54
CA MET A 165 4.56 5.19 18.39
C MET A 165 4.65 3.87 19.17
N ASN A 166 5.72 3.10 18.95
CA ASN A 166 6.06 1.96 19.80
C ASN A 166 6.07 2.35 21.29
N GLY A 167 5.59 1.48 22.17
CA GLY A 167 5.57 1.70 23.61
C GLY A 167 6.95 2.05 24.18
N GLY A 168 7.01 3.13 24.96
CA GLY A 168 8.22 3.69 25.55
C GLY A 168 9.06 4.54 24.60
N TRP A 169 8.66 4.73 23.34
CA TRP A 169 9.44 5.48 22.35
C TRP A 169 9.64 6.94 22.76
N PHE A 170 8.63 7.65 23.26
CA PHE A 170 8.81 9.07 23.62
C PHE A 170 9.76 9.21 24.81
N LYS A 171 9.57 8.39 25.85
CA LYS A 171 10.44 8.37 27.04
C LYS A 171 11.89 8.08 26.67
N LYS A 172 12.12 7.07 25.82
CA LYS A 172 13.47 6.69 25.38
C LYS A 172 14.18 7.80 24.62
N ASN A 173 13.43 8.63 23.90
CA ASN A 173 13.98 9.71 23.09
C ASN A 173 13.88 11.10 23.76
N GLY A 174 13.51 11.16 25.05
CA GLY A 174 13.42 12.42 25.79
C GLY A 174 12.33 13.38 25.30
N ILE A 175 11.33 12.88 24.58
CA ILE A 175 10.22 13.68 24.07
C ILE A 175 9.15 13.78 25.15
N ILE A 176 8.73 15.00 25.44
CA ILE A 176 7.80 15.34 26.52
C ILE A 176 6.70 16.27 25.99
N SER A 177 5.65 16.47 26.80
CA SER A 177 4.65 17.51 26.55
C SER A 177 5.29 18.90 26.46
N GLY A 178 4.76 19.76 25.59
CA GLY A 178 5.29 21.09 25.27
C GLY A 178 6.19 21.13 24.05
N VAL A 179 6.67 19.98 23.57
CA VAL A 179 7.39 19.90 22.29
C VAL A 179 6.43 20.24 21.14
N LYS A 180 6.89 21.13 20.25
CA LYS A 180 6.17 21.52 19.04
C LYS A 180 6.65 20.73 17.83
N LEU A 181 5.69 20.23 17.06
CA LEU A 181 5.90 19.51 15.81
C LEU A 181 5.46 20.40 14.64
N ASP A 182 6.20 20.34 13.54
CA ASP A 182 5.76 20.95 12.28
C ASP A 182 4.78 20.00 11.58
N LEU A 183 3.49 20.34 11.66
CA LEU A 183 2.39 19.57 11.09
C LEU A 183 1.63 20.32 9.99
N GLU A 184 2.15 21.46 9.52
CA GLU A 184 1.47 22.29 8.51
C GLU A 184 1.15 21.50 7.24
N ARG A 185 2.08 20.62 6.83
CA ARG A 185 1.92 19.75 5.66
C ARG A 185 0.74 18.76 5.80
N TYR A 186 0.32 18.45 7.02
CA TYR A 186 -0.71 17.46 7.30
C TYR A 186 -2.08 18.08 7.60
N LYS A 187 -2.20 19.41 7.60
CA LYS A 187 -3.46 20.15 7.84
C LYS A 187 -4.50 19.99 6.74
N THR A 188 -4.08 19.76 5.49
CA THR A 188 -4.93 19.92 4.29
C THR A 188 -5.38 18.61 3.65
N VAL A 189 -5.12 17.47 4.28
CA VAL A 189 -5.48 16.16 3.72
C VAL A 189 -6.92 15.80 4.12
N TYR A 190 -7.90 16.49 3.52
CA TYR A 190 -9.34 16.21 3.65
C TYR A 190 -9.97 15.90 2.31
#